data_AF-A0A1G4U8F2-F1
#
_entry.id   AF-A0A1G4U8F2-F1
#
_cell.length_a   1.000
_cell.length_b   1.000
_cell.length_c   1.000
_cell.angle_alpha   90.00
_cell.angle_beta   90.00
_cell.angle_gamma   90.00
#
_symmetry.space_group_name_H-M   'P 1'
#
loop_
_entity.id
_entity.type
_entity.pdbx_description
1 polymer ?
#
loop_
_entity_poly.entity_id
_entity_poly.type
_entity_poly.pdbx_seq_one_letter_code
_entity_poly.pdbx_strand_id
1 'polypeptide(L)'
;MLIHKEVKDRELYVYMNGKLIYKRWLDTGASKVFDVMAYDKYTLASIREIKQEEHQLISVKALIKLKATKDGGRRTGILSGYRPMSLS
;
A
#
# COMPACT_ATOMS: atom_id res chain seq x y z
N MET A 1 1.51 21.58 -6.24
CA MET A 1 2.20 21.37 -4.95
C MET A 1 3.09 20.15 -5.13
N LEU A 2 4.41 20.33 -5.18
CA LEU A 2 5.33 19.24 -5.55
C LEU A 2 5.91 18.63 -4.27
N ILE A 3 5.51 17.40 -3.99
CA ILE A 3 6.00 16.64 -2.83
C ILE A 3 6.99 15.62 -3.36
N HIS A 4 8.15 15.54 -2.72
CA HIS A 4 9.18 14.58 -3.05
C HIS A 4 9.55 13.79 -1.81
N LYS A 5 9.44 12.46 -1.91
CA LYS A 5 9.88 11.54 -0.86
C LYS A 5 11.13 10.85 -1.37
N GLU A 6 12.16 10.85 -0.55
CA GLU A 6 13.42 10.20 -0.86
C GLU A 6 13.79 9.26 0.29
N VAL A 7 14.21 8.05 -0.04
CA VAL A 7 14.77 7.11 0.93
C VAL A 7 16.22 6.92 0.58
N LYS A 8 17.10 7.27 1.51
CA LYS A 8 18.55 7.18 1.34
C LYS A 8 19.16 6.64 2.62
N ASP A 9 20.00 5.61 2.50
CA ASP A 9 20.76 5.03 3.62
C ASP A 9 19.89 4.73 4.86
N ARG A 10 18.70 4.17 4.63
CA ARG A 10 17.70 3.84 5.67
C ARG A 10 17.13 5.04 6.42
N GLU A 11 17.19 6.21 5.79
CA GLU A 11 16.54 7.42 6.26
C GLU A 11 15.50 7.86 5.24
N LEU A 12 14.31 8.19 5.72
CA LEU A 12 13.22 8.75 4.92
C LEU A 12 13.26 10.27 5.04
N TYR A 13 13.28 10.94 3.90
CA TYR A 13 13.22 12.38 3.75
C TYR A 13 11.94 12.78 3.00
N VAL A 14 11.26 13.81 3.49
CA VAL A 14 10.06 14.35 2.83
C VAL A 14 10.25 15.83 2.59
N TYR A 15 10.24 16.18 1.30
CA TYR A 15 10.36 17.55 0.81
C TYR A 15 9.03 18.04 0.26
N MET A 16 8.78 19.32 0.45
CA MET A 16 7.63 20.03 -0.08
C MET A 16 8.10 21.32 -0.73
N ASN A 17 7.82 21.49 -2.03
CA ASN A 17 8.29 22.63 -2.82
C ASN A 17 9.81 22.86 -2.67
N GLY A 18 10.60 21.78 -2.60
CA GLY A 18 12.05 21.81 -2.42
C GLY A 18 12.55 21.98 -0.98
N LYS A 19 11.68 22.22 0.00
CA LYS A 19 12.05 22.38 1.42
C LYS A 19 11.86 21.06 2.19
N LEU A 20 12.84 20.63 2.97
CA LEU A 20 12.72 19.47 3.86
C LEU A 20 11.74 19.78 4.99
N ILE A 21 10.67 19.00 5.11
CA ILE A 21 9.64 19.19 6.14
C ILE A 21 9.66 18.07 7.19
N TYR A 22 10.16 16.89 6.85
CA TYR A 22 10.21 15.73 7.74
C TYR A 22 11.37 14.79 7.41
N LYS A 23 12.00 14.25 8.46
CA LYS A 23 13.01 13.19 8.40
C LYS A 23 12.65 12.06 9.36
N ARG A 24 12.85 10.80 8.96
CA ARG A 24 12.72 9.62 9.82
C ARG A 24 13.88 8.66 9.62
N TRP A 25 14.45 8.19 10.71
CA TRP A 25 15.40 7.08 10.72
C TRP A 25 14.63 5.77 10.75
N LEU A 26 14.81 4.91 9.74
CA LEU A 26 14.09 3.65 9.65
C LEU A 26 14.63 2.61 10.62
N ASP A 27 15.93 2.66 10.93
CA ASP A 27 16.57 1.71 11.86
C ASP A 27 16.11 1.91 13.32
N THR A 28 16.01 3.16 13.78
CA THR A 28 15.64 3.48 15.17
C THR A 28 14.18 3.85 15.33
N GLY A 29 13.47 4.11 14.23
CA GLY A 29 12.11 4.65 14.25
C GLY A 29 12.01 6.11 14.68
N ALA A 30 13.13 6.75 15.07
CA ALA A 30 13.16 8.16 15.47
C ALA A 30 12.75 9.06 14.29
N SER A 31 12.15 10.22 14.60
CA SER A 31 11.74 11.17 13.57
C SER A 31 11.93 12.62 14.01
N LYS A 32 12.11 13.51 13.04
CA LYS A 32 12.26 14.95 13.25
C LYS A 32 11.39 15.70 12.24
N VAL A 33 10.54 16.58 12.78
CA VAL A 33 9.69 17.49 12.01
C VAL A 33 10.37 18.86 11.97
N PHE A 34 10.50 19.44 10.78
CA PHE A 34 11.15 20.75 10.58
C PHE A 34 10.12 21.87 10.36
N ASP A 35 8.98 21.54 9.79
CA ASP A 35 7.90 22.49 9.52
C ASP A 35 6.58 21.86 9.96
N VAL A 36 6.13 22.20 11.17
CA VAL A 36 4.98 21.55 11.82
C VAL A 36 3.69 21.84 11.06
N MET A 37 3.52 23.04 10.50
CA MET A 37 2.30 23.38 9.74
C MET A 37 2.22 22.59 8.43
N ALA A 38 3.35 22.49 7.71
CA ALA A 38 3.42 21.63 6.54
C ALA A 38 3.18 20.17 6.93
N TYR A 39 3.91 19.67 7.94
CA TYR A 39 3.80 18.30 8.39
C TYR A 39 2.37 17.94 8.86
N ASP A 40 1.71 18.80 9.64
CA ASP A 40 0.37 18.56 10.19
C ASP A 40 -0.69 18.51 9.07
N LYS A 41 -0.69 19.49 8.15
CA LYS A 41 -1.59 19.49 6.98
C LYS A 41 -1.48 18.20 6.16
N TYR A 42 -0.27 17.65 6.06
CA TYR A 42 0.01 16.44 5.30
C TYR A 42 -0.12 15.14 6.07
N THR A 43 0.13 15.15 7.37
CA THR A 43 -0.16 14.02 8.24
C THR A 43 -1.67 13.82 8.28
N LEU A 44 -2.43 14.91 8.40
CA LEU A 44 -3.89 14.88 8.25
C LEU A 44 -4.34 14.40 6.86
N ALA A 45 -3.70 14.87 5.77
CA ALA A 45 -4.03 14.39 4.43
C ALA A 45 -3.68 12.91 4.22
N SER A 46 -2.52 12.46 4.70
CA SER A 46 -2.08 11.05 4.62
C SER A 46 -2.94 10.16 5.50
N ILE A 47 -3.36 10.61 6.70
CA ILE A 47 -4.34 9.91 7.53
C ILE A 47 -5.68 9.81 6.82
N ARG A 48 -6.10 10.82 6.05
CA ARG A 48 -7.34 10.77 5.26
C ARG A 48 -7.25 9.84 4.06
N GLU A 49 -6.09 9.73 3.40
CA GLU A 49 -5.83 8.72 2.36
C GLU A 49 -5.71 7.29 2.94
N ILE A 50 -5.17 7.14 4.15
CA ILE A 50 -5.06 5.85 4.86
C ILE A 50 -6.38 5.46 5.54
N LYS A 51 -7.29 6.42 5.79
CA LYS A 51 -8.72 6.17 5.93
C LYS A 51 -9.35 5.87 4.56
N GLN A 52 -8.71 4.99 3.82
CA GLN A 52 -9.44 4.08 2.94
C GLN A 52 -10.42 3.38 3.88
N GLU A 53 -11.71 3.63 3.65
CA GLU A 53 -12.80 3.07 4.43
C GLU A 53 -12.48 1.61 4.79
N GLU A 54 -12.73 1.21 6.03
CA GLU A 54 -12.74 -0.22 6.37
C GLU A 54 -13.83 -0.86 5.51
N HIS A 55 -13.49 -1.23 4.28
CA HIS A 55 -14.38 -1.92 3.38
C HIS A 55 -14.64 -3.27 4.06
N GLN A 56 -15.85 -3.42 4.61
CA GLN A 56 -16.29 -4.68 5.17
C GLN A 56 -16.07 -5.76 4.12
N LEU A 57 -15.19 -6.70 4.43
CA LEU A 57 -14.96 -7.86 3.58
C LEU A 57 -16.23 -8.72 3.61
N ILE A 58 -16.98 -8.72 2.51
CA ILE A 58 -18.12 -9.60 2.36
C ILE A 58 -17.59 -10.96 1.88
N SER A 59 -17.61 -11.94 2.77
CA SER A 59 -17.30 -13.32 2.40
C SER A 59 -18.50 -13.93 1.66
N VAL A 60 -18.35 -14.15 0.35
CA VAL A 60 -19.36 -14.81 -0.48
C VAL A 60 -18.96 -16.26 -0.71
N LYS A 61 -19.81 -17.19 -0.29
CA LYS A 61 -19.68 -18.61 -0.64
C LYS A 61 -20.67 -18.92 -1.76
N ALA A 62 -20.15 -19.23 -2.94
CA ALA A 62 -20.96 -19.59 -4.09
C ALA A 62 -20.46 -20.89 -4.74
N LEU A 63 -21.39 -21.67 -5.29
CA LEU A 63 -21.08 -22.79 -6.16
C LEU A 63 -20.97 -22.27 -7.59
N ILE A 64 -19.80 -22.42 -8.19
CA ILE A 64 -19.58 -22.07 -9.60
C ILE A 64 -19.59 -23.33 -10.47
N LYS A 65 -20.25 -23.25 -11.63
CA LYS A 65 -20.24 -24.29 -12.65
C LYS A 65 -19.45 -23.81 -13.86
N LEU A 66 -18.41 -24.55 -14.22
CA LEU A 66 -17.64 -24.25 -15.42
C LEU A 66 -18.43 -24.65 -16.67
N LYS A 67 -18.28 -23.87 -17.76
CA LYS A 67 -18.78 -24.26 -19.08
C LYS A 67 -18.03 -25.49 -19.57
N ALA A 68 -18.73 -26.36 -20.30
CA ALA A 68 -18.11 -27.50 -20.94
C ALA A 68 -17.16 -27.05 -22.06
N THR A 69 -16.11 -27.82 -22.33
CA THR A 69 -15.11 -27.49 -23.35
C THR A 69 -15.71 -27.30 -24.75
N LYS A 70 -16.74 -28.09 -25.10
CA LYS A 70 -17.48 -27.96 -26.37
C LYS A 70 -18.19 -26.61 -26.55
N ASP A 71 -18.51 -25.93 -25.45
CA ASP A 71 -19.20 -24.64 -25.42
C ASP A 71 -18.19 -23.49 -25.20
N GLY A 72 -16.93 -23.68 -25.57
CA GLY A 72 -15.84 -22.73 -25.36
C GLY A 72 -15.31 -22.68 -23.92
N GLY A 73 -15.65 -23.67 -23.09
CA GLY A 73 -15.14 -23.82 -21.73
C GLY A 73 -13.66 -24.21 -21.68
N ARG A 74 -13.08 -24.17 -20.47
CA ARG A 74 -11.68 -24.51 -20.26
C ARG A 74 -11.37 -25.95 -20.68
N ARG A 75 -10.17 -26.16 -21.20
CA ARG A 75 -9.62 -27.49 -21.55
C ARG A 75 -8.82 -28.12 -20.41
N THR A 76 -8.34 -27.30 -19.48
CA THR A 76 -7.51 -27.71 -18.34
C THR A 76 -8.19 -27.34 -17.02
N GLY A 77 -7.98 -28.19 -16.00
CA GLY A 77 -8.48 -27.97 -14.66
C GLY A 77 -7.97 -26.67 -14.04
N ILE A 78 -8.64 -26.22 -12.96
CA ILE A 78 -8.15 -25.10 -12.15
C ILE A 78 -7.26 -25.69 -11.08
N LEU A 79 -5.95 -25.43 -11.16
CA LEU A 79 -5.03 -25.71 -10.08
C LEU A 79 -5.21 -24.60 -9.04
N SER A 80 -5.93 -24.91 -7.96
CA SER A 80 -5.97 -24.06 -6.76
C SER A 80 -4.58 -24.13 -6.10
N GLY A 81 -3.80 -23.06 -6.20
CA GLY A 81 -2.45 -23.08 -5.64
C GLY A 81 -1.60 -21.85 -5.89
N TYR A 82 -2.10 -20.64 -5.59
CA TYR A 82 -1.18 -19.55 -5.28
C TYR A 82 -0.86 -19.62 -3.79
N ARG A 83 0.27 -20.26 -3.45
CA ARG A 83 0.93 -20.08 -2.15
C ARG A 83 2.14 -19.18 -2.40
N PRO A 84 2.16 -17.92 -1.91
CA PRO A 84 3.41 -17.17 -1.87
C PRO A 84 4.40 -17.99 -1.05
N MET A 85 5.49 -18.41 -1.67
CA MET A 85 6.56 -19.14 -1.01
C MET A 85 7.20 -18.19 0.02
N SER A 86 7.06 -18.48 1.33
CA SER A 86 7.89 -17.83 2.33
C SER A 86 9.27 -18.48 2.28
N LEU A 87 10.27 -17.74 1.79
CA LEU A 87 11.67 -18.09 2.00
C LEU A 87 11.96 -17.95 3.51
N SER A 88 12.19 -19.07 4.18
CA SER A 88 12.83 -19.16 5.50
C SER A 88 14.08 -19.99 5.38
#